data_AF-A0A173MIJ7-F1
#
_entry.id   AF-A0A173MIJ7-F1
#
_cell.length_a   1.000
_cell.length_b   1.000
_cell.length_c   1.000
_cell.angle_alpha   90.00
_cell.angle_beta   90.00
_cell.angle_gamma   90.00
#
_symmetry.space_group_name_H-M   'P 1'
#
loop_
_entity.id
_entity.type
_entity.pdbx_description
1 polymer ?
#
loop_
_entity_poly.entity_id
_entity_poly.type
_entity_poly.pdbx_seq_one_letter_code
_entity_poly.pdbx_strand_id
1 'polypeptide(L)'
;MTGDTHALQPYFTDIEYQLDQILQSEVFMHNKVLSSFLAFIVTETLAGRENEIKEYTIAVKGLKHNKAISPQSPPHVRIYAGRLRKLLDRYYHTHRQTDRVHIHMPIGRYTPLFTYIKNNNHLYHPPASTTTQ
;
A
#
# COMPACT_ATOMS: atom_id res chain seq x y z
N MET A 1 1.55 34.34 -8.94
CA MET A 1 2.70 33.43 -8.72
C MET A 1 2.29 32.39 -7.69
N THR A 2 1.68 31.30 -8.12
CA THR A 2 1.47 30.11 -7.27
C THR A 2 1.63 28.91 -8.19
N GLY A 3 2.87 28.48 -8.39
CA GLY A 3 3.19 27.27 -9.12
C GLY A 3 2.92 26.10 -8.19
N ASP A 4 1.66 25.67 -8.13
CA ASP A 4 1.24 24.52 -7.34
C ASP A 4 2.04 23.30 -7.82
N THR A 5 3.05 22.94 -7.04
CA THR A 5 3.83 21.73 -7.22
C THR A 5 2.93 20.56 -6.82
N HIS A 6 1.94 20.24 -7.66
CA HIS A 6 1.19 19.01 -7.57
C HIS A 6 2.18 17.89 -7.86
N ALA A 7 2.78 17.32 -6.81
CA ALA A 7 3.43 16.03 -6.93
C ALA A 7 2.44 15.10 -7.63
N LEU A 8 2.84 14.56 -8.79
CA LEU A 8 2.02 13.63 -9.57
C LEU A 8 1.61 12.49 -8.63
N GLN A 9 0.33 12.44 -8.28
CA GLN A 9 -0.23 11.33 -7.53
C GLN A 9 -0.36 10.13 -8.49
N PRO A 10 0.03 8.93 -8.07
CA PRO A 10 -0.14 7.74 -8.89
C PRO A 10 -1.59 7.50 -9.29
N TYR A 11 -1.82 7.07 -10.54
CA TYR A 11 -3.13 6.59 -10.96
C TYR A 11 -3.52 5.34 -10.19
N PHE A 12 -4.83 5.13 -10.03
CA PHE A 12 -5.40 3.95 -9.38
C PHE A 12 -4.82 2.63 -9.93
N THR A 13 -4.73 2.52 -11.26
CA THR A 13 -4.19 1.34 -11.95
C THR A 13 -2.72 1.10 -11.64
N ASP A 14 -1.92 2.16 -11.46
CA ASP A 14 -0.50 2.02 -11.11
C ASP A 14 -0.34 1.52 -9.66
N ILE A 15 -1.23 1.95 -8.77
CA ILE A 15 -1.25 1.51 -7.36
C ILE A 15 -1.69 0.05 -7.25
N GLU A 16 -2.74 -0.36 -7.96
CA GLU A 16 -3.19 -1.76 -8.01
C GLU A 16 -2.11 -2.68 -8.57
N TYR A 17 -1.48 -2.28 -9.67
CA TYR A 17 -0.37 -3.02 -10.25
C TYR A 17 0.77 -3.17 -9.23
N GLN A 18 1.17 -2.09 -8.57
CA GLN A 18 2.23 -2.15 -7.57
C GLN A 18 1.86 -3.00 -6.37
N LEU A 19 0.61 -2.96 -5.91
CA LEU A 19 0.11 -3.82 -4.85
C LEU A 19 0.27 -5.30 -5.23
N ASP A 20 -0.17 -5.67 -6.43
CA ASP A 20 -0.04 -7.04 -6.93
C ASP A 20 1.43 -7.51 -6.97
N GLN A 21 2.34 -6.66 -7.49
CA GLN A 21 3.77 -6.95 -7.49
C GLN A 21 4.35 -7.16 -6.08
N ILE A 22 3.93 -6.33 -5.11
CA ILE A 22 4.35 -6.51 -3.71
C ILE A 22 3.84 -7.84 -3.17
N LEU A 23 2.55 -8.15 -3.36
CA LEU A 23 1.91 -9.35 -2.80
C LEU A 23 2.47 -10.65 -3.38
N GLN A 24 2.92 -10.63 -4.64
CA GLN A 24 3.56 -11.78 -5.32
C GLN A 24 5.05 -11.93 -5.00
N SER A 25 5.68 -10.94 -4.38
CA SER A 25 7.10 -11.01 -4.02
C SER A 25 7.39 -12.07 -2.96
N GLU A 26 8.57 -12.69 -2.99
CA GLU A 26 8.99 -13.67 -1.99
C GLU A 26 8.90 -13.13 -0.54
N VAL A 27 9.09 -11.82 -0.38
CA VAL A 27 9.06 -11.14 0.91
C VAL A 27 7.66 -11.15 1.53
N PHE A 28 6.60 -11.11 0.70
CA PHE A 28 5.20 -11.06 1.13
C PHE A 28 4.44 -12.37 0.94
N MET A 29 4.76 -13.16 -0.08
CA MET A 29 3.99 -14.37 -0.44
C MET A 29 3.92 -15.39 0.72
N HIS A 30 4.94 -15.43 1.57
CA HIS A 30 4.98 -16.30 2.76
C HIS A 30 4.30 -15.70 4.01
N ASN A 31 3.96 -14.41 4.02
CA ASN A 31 3.37 -13.71 5.17
C ASN A 31 1.92 -13.30 4.93
N LYS A 32 1.01 -14.29 4.94
CA LYS A 32 -0.43 -14.12 4.68
C LYS A 32 -1.08 -13.00 5.50
N VAL A 33 -0.62 -12.77 6.74
CA VAL A 33 -1.17 -11.72 7.62
C VAL A 33 -0.82 -10.33 7.10
N LEU A 34 0.46 -10.08 6.82
CA LEU A 34 0.90 -8.77 6.37
C LEU A 34 0.44 -8.50 4.93
N SER A 35 0.34 -9.53 4.10
CA SER A 35 -0.28 -9.45 2.77
C SER A 35 -1.75 -9.06 2.85
N SER A 36 -2.53 -9.71 3.74
CA SER A 36 -3.95 -9.36 3.92
C SER A 36 -4.13 -7.96 4.51
N PHE A 37 -3.25 -7.56 5.45
CA PHE A 37 -3.22 -6.19 5.97
C PHE A 37 -3.01 -5.19 4.84
N LEU A 38 -1.93 -5.35 4.07
CA LEU A 38 -1.56 -4.43 3.00
C LEU A 38 -2.67 -4.33 1.94
N ALA A 39 -3.17 -5.49 1.48
CA ALA A 39 -4.25 -5.54 0.51
C ALA A 39 -5.49 -4.79 0.99
N PHE A 40 -5.87 -5.00 2.26
CA PHE A 40 -7.03 -4.33 2.86
C PHE A 40 -6.86 -2.81 2.89
N ILE A 41 -5.75 -2.29 3.44
CA ILE A 41 -5.58 -0.84 3.57
C ILE A 41 -5.46 -0.14 2.21
N VAL A 42 -4.81 -0.75 1.23
CA VAL A 42 -4.68 -0.17 -0.11
C VAL A 42 -6.04 -0.16 -0.80
N THR A 43 -6.77 -1.29 -0.78
CA THR A 43 -8.09 -1.39 -1.42
C THR A 43 -9.10 -0.41 -0.81
N GLU A 44 -9.12 -0.26 0.52
CA GLU A 44 -10.02 0.70 1.18
C GLU A 44 -9.65 2.16 0.88
N THR A 45 -8.36 2.50 0.81
CA THR A 45 -7.93 3.84 0.40
C THR A 45 -8.31 4.14 -1.05
N LEU A 46 -8.02 3.19 -1.95
CA LEU A 46 -8.37 3.28 -3.36
C LEU A 46 -9.89 3.44 -3.58
N ALA A 47 -10.70 2.84 -2.72
CA ALA A 47 -12.15 2.97 -2.76
C ALA A 47 -12.70 4.22 -2.02
N GLY A 48 -11.85 5.16 -1.61
CA GLY A 48 -12.24 6.39 -0.91
C GLY A 48 -12.75 6.16 0.52
N ARG A 49 -12.52 4.99 1.12
CA ARG A 49 -12.97 4.60 2.46
C ARG A 49 -11.87 4.73 3.51
N GLU A 50 -10.98 5.70 3.36
CA GLU A 50 -9.84 5.93 4.26
C GLU A 50 -10.26 6.10 5.73
N ASN A 51 -11.44 6.70 5.97
CA ASN A 51 -12.02 6.92 7.29
C ASN A 51 -12.39 5.60 8.01
N GLU A 52 -12.56 4.51 7.26
CA GLU A 52 -12.85 3.18 7.80
C GLU A 52 -11.58 2.40 8.18
N ILE A 53 -10.39 2.90 7.81
CA ILE A 53 -9.09 2.27 8.10
C ILE A 53 -8.67 2.54 9.55
N LYS A 54 -9.44 1.99 10.47
CA LYS A 54 -9.24 2.04 11.93
C LYS A 54 -8.71 0.71 12.44
N GLU A 55 -8.08 0.74 13.62
CA GLU A 55 -7.47 -0.44 14.24
C GLU A 55 -8.44 -1.64 14.31
N TYR A 56 -9.65 -1.39 14.79
CA TYR A 56 -10.71 -2.40 14.87
C TYR A 56 -11.10 -2.95 13.50
N THR A 57 -11.33 -2.06 12.51
CA THR A 57 -11.72 -2.47 11.17
C THR A 57 -10.63 -3.29 10.49
N ILE A 58 -9.35 -2.95 10.68
CA ILE A 58 -8.23 -3.74 10.15
C ILE A 58 -8.23 -5.13 10.77
N ALA A 59 -8.35 -5.21 12.11
CA ALA A 59 -8.40 -6.50 12.80
C ALA A 59 -9.57 -7.37 12.30
N VAL A 60 -10.74 -6.76 12.10
CA VAL A 60 -11.99 -7.46 11.82
C VAL A 60 -12.28 -7.60 10.32
N LYS A 61 -11.69 -6.83 9.40
CA LYS A 61 -11.95 -6.96 7.96
C LYS A 61 -10.69 -7.37 7.21
N GLY A 62 -9.54 -6.79 7.56
CA GLY A 62 -8.26 -7.09 6.91
C GLY A 62 -7.58 -8.37 7.40
N LEU A 63 -7.72 -8.74 8.68
CA LEU A 63 -6.99 -9.88 9.26
C LEU A 63 -7.83 -11.14 9.49
N LYS A 64 -9.13 -11.11 9.16
CA LYS A 64 -10.11 -12.17 9.47
C LYS A 64 -9.79 -13.57 8.96
N HIS A 65 -8.90 -13.71 7.97
CA HIS A 65 -8.51 -15.02 7.43
C HIS A 65 -7.47 -15.76 8.26
N ASN A 66 -6.90 -15.15 9.31
CA ASN A 66 -5.98 -15.86 10.18
C ASN A 66 -6.69 -16.38 11.43
N LYS A 67 -7.13 -17.65 11.37
CA LYS A 67 -7.75 -18.41 12.49
C LYS A 67 -6.91 -18.40 13.78
N ALA A 68 -5.65 -17.98 13.74
CA ALA A 68 -4.77 -17.82 14.90
C ALA A 68 -5.02 -16.53 15.72
N ILE A 69 -5.88 -15.62 15.27
CA ILE A 69 -6.17 -14.37 15.98
C ILE A 69 -7.35 -14.61 16.93
N SER A 70 -7.05 -14.78 18.21
CA SER A 70 -8.05 -14.98 19.25
C SER A 70 -8.86 -13.69 19.52
N PRO A 71 -10.14 -13.78 19.95
CA PRO A 71 -11.02 -12.61 20.18
C PRO A 71 -10.60 -11.69 21.35
N GLN A 72 -9.52 -12.03 22.06
CA GLN A 72 -9.16 -11.48 23.37
C GLN A 72 -7.93 -10.55 23.36
N SER A 73 -7.55 -9.93 22.23
CA SER A 73 -6.40 -9.00 22.24
C SER A 73 -6.42 -7.90 21.17
N PRO A 74 -6.82 -6.67 21.54
CA PRO A 74 -6.41 -5.44 20.85
C PRO A 74 -5.10 -4.88 21.45
N PRO A 75 -3.95 -5.55 21.18
CA PRO A 75 -2.68 -4.83 20.93
C PRO A 75 -1.95 -5.23 19.63
N HIS A 76 -2.52 -6.09 18.78
CA HIS A 76 -1.77 -6.76 17.71
C HIS A 76 -1.62 -5.97 16.40
N VAL A 77 -2.58 -5.09 16.06
CA VAL A 77 -2.58 -4.36 14.78
C VAL A 77 -1.42 -3.37 14.71
N ARG A 78 -1.08 -2.68 15.80
CA ARG A 78 0.08 -1.78 15.87
C ARG A 78 1.40 -2.53 15.65
N ILE A 79 1.52 -3.74 16.21
CA ILE A 79 2.68 -4.62 15.99
C ILE A 79 2.76 -5.02 14.53
N TYR A 80 1.64 -5.46 13.94
CA TYR A 80 1.59 -5.80 12.51
C TYR A 80 1.89 -4.59 11.62
N ALA A 81 1.44 -3.39 11.99
CA ALA A 81 1.76 -2.18 11.26
C ALA A 81 3.28 -1.91 11.30
N GLY A 82 3.92 -2.06 12.46
CA GLY A 82 5.37 -1.99 12.58
C GLY A 82 6.10 -3.02 11.70
N ARG A 83 5.60 -4.27 11.66
CA ARG A 83 6.16 -5.32 10.81
C ARG A 83 5.93 -5.06 9.32
N LEU A 84 4.76 -4.55 8.93
CA LEU A 84 4.42 -4.20 7.56
C LEU A 84 5.34 -3.10 7.03
N ARG A 85 5.63 -2.05 7.81
CA ARG A 85 6.61 -1.01 7.42
C ARG A 85 7.97 -1.63 7.11
N LYS A 86 8.51 -2.43 8.04
CA LYS A 86 9.80 -3.12 7.84
C LYS A 86 9.80 -4.04 6.61
N LEU A 87 8.66 -4.68 6.32
CA LEU A 87 8.53 -5.58 5.19
C LEU A 87 8.48 -4.82 3.86
N LEU A 88 7.75 -3.69 3.81
CA LEU A 88 7.75 -2.76 2.68
C LEU A 88 9.16 -2.19 2.45
N ASP A 89 9.85 -1.77 3.51
CA ASP A 89 11.23 -1.27 3.42
C ASP A 89 12.16 -2.35 2.82
N ARG A 90 12.02 -3.61 3.24
CA ARG A 90 12.79 -4.73 2.69
C ARG A 90 12.45 -4.99 1.22
N TYR A 91 11.17 -4.99 0.85
CA TYR A 91 10.74 -5.17 -0.53
C TYR A 91 11.35 -4.10 -1.46
N TYR A 92 11.20 -2.83 -1.10
CA TYR A 92 11.71 -1.73 -1.91
C TYR A 92 13.24 -1.61 -1.88
N HIS A 93 13.91 -2.16 -0.87
CA HIS A 93 15.36 -2.29 -0.89
C HIS A 93 15.83 -3.28 -1.96
N THR A 94 15.08 -4.36 -2.22
CA THR A 94 15.47 -5.39 -3.20
C THR A 94 14.92 -5.14 -4.61
N HIS A 95 13.80 -4.44 -4.77
CA HIS A 95 13.10 -4.23 -6.06
C HIS A 95 13.21 -2.80 -6.62
N ARG A 96 14.10 -1.98 -6.05
CA ARG A 96 14.19 -0.53 -6.25
C ARG A 96 14.30 -0.02 -7.70
N GLN A 97 14.65 -0.88 -8.66
CA GLN A 97 14.89 -0.50 -10.06
C GLN A 97 13.67 -0.70 -10.98
N THR A 98 12.70 -1.54 -10.60
CA THR A 98 11.58 -1.92 -11.46
C THR A 98 10.26 -1.25 -11.06
N ASP A 99 10.17 -0.79 -9.82
CA ASP A 99 8.93 -0.26 -9.27
C ASP A 99 8.67 1.19 -9.69
N ARG A 100 7.41 1.47 -10.01
CA ARG A 100 6.93 2.80 -10.43
C ARG A 100 6.28 3.56 -9.28
N VAL A 101 5.66 2.85 -8.35
CA VAL A 101 4.93 3.43 -7.22
C VAL A 101 5.55 2.97 -5.91
N HIS A 102 5.72 3.92 -4.99
CA HIS A 102 6.08 3.63 -3.62
C HIS A 102 4.83 3.69 -2.74
N ILE A 103 4.48 2.54 -2.15
CA ILE A 103 3.41 2.41 -1.15
C ILE A 103 4.06 2.53 0.22
N HIS A 104 3.80 3.65 0.91
CA HIS A 104 4.35 3.92 2.23
C HIS A 104 3.25 3.93 3.29
N MET A 105 3.49 3.29 4.44
CA MET A 105 2.58 3.39 5.58
C MET A 105 3.18 4.27 6.69
N PRO A 106 2.68 5.50 6.89
CA PRO A 106 3.23 6.42 7.87
C PRO A 106 3.13 5.91 9.32
N ILE A 107 4.00 6.45 10.19
CA ILE A 107 3.95 6.17 11.63
C ILE A 107 2.68 6.80 12.22
N GLY A 108 2.03 6.09 13.14
CA GLY A 108 0.82 6.57 13.83
C GLY A 108 -0.46 6.55 13.00
N ARG A 109 -0.39 6.17 11.72
CA ARG A 109 -1.55 5.99 10.83
C ARG A 109 -1.51 4.63 10.16
N TYR A 110 -2.67 4.20 9.69
CA TYR A 110 -2.84 2.96 8.93
C TYR A 110 -3.15 3.21 7.45
N THR A 111 -3.60 4.42 7.11
CA THR A 111 -3.84 4.84 5.72
C THR A 111 -2.49 4.92 4.97
N PRO A 112 -2.30 4.14 3.89
CA PRO A 112 -1.11 4.24 3.05
C PRO A 112 -1.08 5.55 2.28
N LEU A 113 0.13 5.99 1.94
CA LEU A 113 0.41 7.09 1.03
C LEU A 113 1.06 6.51 -0.22
N PHE A 114 0.75 7.10 -1.37
CA PHE A 114 1.26 6.68 -2.67
C PHE A 114 2.07 7.80 -3.31
N THR A 115 3.22 7.46 -3.87
CA THR A 115 4.06 8.42 -4.61
C THR A 115 4.71 7.73 -5.79
N TYR A 116 4.84 8.41 -6.93
CA TYR A 116 5.71 7.91 -7.99
C TYR A 116 7.16 7.87 -7.50
N ILE A 117 7.83 6.76 -7.75
CA ILE A 117 9.28 6.66 -7.54
C ILE A 117 9.93 7.48 -8.65
N LYS A 118 10.63 8.55 -8.28
CA LYS A 118 11.44 9.33 -9.23
C LYS A 118 12.61 8.47 -9.72
N ASN A 119 12.38 7.72 -10.78
CA ASN A 119 13.46 7.12 -11.53
C ASN A 119 14.10 8.24 -12.35
N ASN A 120 15.36 8.58 -12.05
CA ASN A 120 16.11 9.66 -12.70
C ASN A 120 16.23 9.53 -14.24
N ASN A 121 15.68 8.47 -14.85
CA ASN A 121 15.90 8.12 -16.25
C ASN A 121 14.66 7.88 -17.12
N HIS A 122 13.42 8.13 -16.67
CA HIS A 122 12.27 8.04 -17.59
C HIS A 122 11.26 9.15 -17.34
N LEU A 123 11.16 10.06 -18.32
CA LEU A 123 10.00 10.93 -18.52
C LEU A 123 8.77 10.03 -18.63
N TYR A 124 8.02 9.90 -17.54
CA TYR A 124 6.75 9.19 -17.54
C TYR A 124 5.78 9.96 -18.44
N HIS A 125 5.44 9.35 -19.57
CA HIS A 125 4.30 9.75 -20.37
C HIS A 125 3.09 9.01 -19.79
N PRO A 126 2.10 9.68 -19.19
CA PRO A 126 0.86 9.02 -18.82
C PRO A 126 0.26 8.36 -20.07
N PRO A 127 -0.35 7.15 -19.96
CA PRO A 127 -1.10 6.60 -21.08
C PRO A 127 -2.15 7.64 -21.46
N ALA A 128 -2.06 8.13 -22.70
CA ALA A 128 -2.93 9.18 -23.22
C ALA A 128 -4.38 8.86 -22.82
N SER A 129 -5.05 9.83 -22.19
CA SER A 129 -6.48 9.78 -21.91
C SER A 129 -7.16 9.30 -23.18
N THR A 130 -7.60 8.04 -23.19
CA THR A 130 -8.35 7.53 -24.32
C THR A 130 -9.70 8.19 -24.20
N THR A 131 -9.81 9.36 -24.84
CA THR A 131 -11.06 9.94 -25.29
C THR A 131 -11.79 8.84 -26.04
N THR A 132 -12.63 8.10 -25.31
CA THR A 132 -13.64 7.25 -25.92
C THR A 132 -14.78 8.20 -26.24
N GLN A 133 -14.91 8.46 -27.55
CA GLN A 133 -16.07 9.12 -28.15
C GLN A 133 -17.34 8.31 -27.91
#